data_AF-G4YGR2-F1
#
_entry.id   AF-G4YGR2-F1
#
_cell.length_a   1.000
_cell.length_b   1.000
_cell.length_c   1.000
_cell.angle_alpha   90.00
_cell.angle_beta   90.00
_cell.angle_gamma   90.00
#
_symmetry.space_group_name_H-M   'P 1'
#
loop_
_entity.id
_entity.type
_entity.pdbx_description
1 polymer ?
#
loop_
_entity_poly.entity_id
_entity_poly.type
_entity_poly.pdbx_seq_one_letter_code
_entity_poly.pdbx_strand_id
1 'polypeptide(L)'
;MSALRVQHGERFAMELLTSRIMTLEEFLAEEDQVARTGEENYSRKPIPVLLKAGETVDEYELAFERRLKRRNVDLGLVRHGPMVERRFRMDFAESRAWELRRIQLAQSFRTVAVSPSSDRQHCFHHEGPKHWAYHGIRSRRELLQTNEVPANEFIVDAENRGPNGSMFAGAKLKPITVVRRPREPFLSLEGTFERWLASKDVTLSQLQQDLEEERRHPHGFVHSRTLEYIQRTHEHSESSSSRLSSSDCRMSRGQSSYDEDRWDHKRPASLGPGRFEGRLNEKRPRLDLEVSSPQNVVSDISTTLKGHTFDLEQKVMSCLAQQNSDVVCRLEELVQEVKGLQIGVKNASHGASDVTDYTEVPASAAKCDQHDAAAEERELPVVSSANADILRVAEEIIAKSNAVTTDPILEKLTDKYKHFVDSIEVNEIALHGQVKEGKVAGIQGTISAINKEKQRRDEALADLVACMWRGRKRISCANLLKCKTQAKRTRI
;
A
#
# COMPACT_ATOMS: atom_id res chain seq x y z
N MET A 1 22.11 36.66 -22.71
CA MET A 1 20.78 36.01 -22.85
C MET A 1 20.30 35.28 -21.59
N SER A 2 21.18 34.87 -20.67
CA SER A 2 20.78 34.14 -19.44
C SER A 2 19.98 34.98 -18.43
N ALA A 3 20.24 36.29 -18.31
CA ALA A 3 19.53 37.16 -17.38
C ALA A 3 18.02 37.34 -17.71
N LEU A 4 17.66 37.36 -19.00
CA LEU A 4 16.26 37.47 -19.44
C LEU A 4 15.45 36.20 -19.13
N ARG A 5 16.10 35.03 -19.09
CA ARG A 5 15.42 33.75 -18.83
C ARG A 5 15.05 33.59 -17.34
N VAL A 6 15.88 34.12 -16.45
CA VAL A 6 15.63 34.10 -14.99
C VAL A 6 14.43 35.00 -14.65
N GLN A 7 14.36 36.21 -15.22
CA GLN A 7 13.26 37.14 -14.96
C GLN A 7 11.88 36.63 -15.42
N HIS A 8 11.82 35.86 -16.51
CA HIS A 8 10.56 35.26 -16.97
C HIS A 8 10.07 34.14 -16.05
N GLY A 9 10.98 33.34 -15.48
CA GLY A 9 10.63 32.28 -14.54
C GLY A 9 10.02 32.82 -13.24
N GLU A 10 10.61 33.88 -12.70
CA GLU A 10 10.13 34.51 -11.45
C GLU A 10 8.75 35.13 -11.61
N ARG A 11 8.49 35.83 -12.72
CA ARG A 11 7.16 36.41 -13.00
C ARG A 11 6.09 35.34 -13.12
N PHE A 12 6.38 34.24 -13.81
CA PHE A 12 5.45 33.13 -13.95
C PHE A 12 5.18 32.44 -12.60
N ALA A 13 6.20 32.29 -11.76
CA ALA A 13 6.04 31.74 -10.41
C ALA A 13 5.14 32.63 -9.54
N MET A 14 5.32 33.96 -9.59
CA MET A 14 4.47 34.89 -8.86
C MET A 14 3.03 34.88 -9.36
N GLU A 15 2.81 34.83 -10.68
CA GLU A 15 1.47 34.75 -11.27
C GLU A 15 0.74 33.46 -10.84
N LEU A 16 1.45 32.32 -10.87
CA LEU A 16 0.91 31.03 -10.42
C LEU A 16 0.55 30.98 -8.94
N LEU A 17 1.28 31.69 -8.09
CA LEU A 17 1.06 31.69 -6.64
C LEU A 17 0.18 32.85 -6.17
N THR A 18 -0.37 33.64 -7.09
CA THR A 18 -1.31 34.70 -6.78
C THR A 18 -2.49 34.14 -5.98
N SER A 19 -2.69 34.65 -4.77
CA SER A 19 -3.79 34.24 -3.89
C SER A 19 -4.89 35.31 -3.81
N ARG A 20 -6.13 34.89 -3.60
CA ARG A 20 -7.28 35.76 -3.33
C ARG A 20 -7.99 35.29 -2.06
N ILE A 21 -8.15 36.20 -1.10
CA ILE A 21 -8.99 35.95 0.08
C ILE A 21 -10.44 35.84 -0.38
N MET A 22 -11.12 34.79 0.05
CA MET A 22 -12.48 34.48 -0.40
C MET A 22 -13.32 33.96 0.76
N THR A 23 -14.62 34.23 0.71
CA THR A 23 -15.62 33.67 1.63
C THR A 23 -16.00 32.24 1.23
N LEU A 24 -16.63 31.50 2.13
CA LEU A 24 -17.09 30.14 1.83
C LEU A 24 -18.17 30.15 0.74
N GLU A 25 -19.06 31.13 0.80
CA GLU A 25 -20.16 31.31 -0.15
C GLU A 25 -19.65 31.61 -1.56
N GLU A 26 -18.65 32.48 -1.70
CA GLU A 26 -17.98 32.76 -2.97
C GLU A 26 -17.26 31.52 -3.53
N PHE A 27 -16.58 30.74 -2.67
CA PHE A 27 -15.94 29.48 -3.07
C PHE A 27 -16.95 28.50 -3.66
N LEU A 28 -18.07 28.31 -2.96
CA LEU A 28 -19.15 27.42 -3.35
C LEU A 28 -19.80 27.85 -4.67
N ALA A 29 -20.04 29.16 -4.84
CA ALA A 29 -20.59 29.70 -6.08
C ALA A 29 -19.64 29.48 -7.26
N GLU A 30 -18.33 29.64 -7.03
CA GLU A 30 -17.32 29.40 -8.07
C GLU A 30 -17.20 27.91 -8.44
N GLU A 31 -17.25 27.00 -7.46
CA GLU A 31 -17.32 25.55 -7.72
C GLU A 31 -18.55 25.16 -8.54
N ASP A 32 -19.73 25.67 -8.17
CA ASP A 32 -20.98 25.41 -8.90
C ASP A 32 -20.93 25.96 -10.33
N GLN A 33 -20.31 27.13 -10.52
CA GLN A 33 -20.09 27.69 -11.85
C GLN A 33 -19.19 26.80 -12.71
N VAL A 34 -18.07 26.31 -12.16
CA VAL A 34 -17.16 25.39 -12.87
C VAL A 34 -17.87 24.08 -13.21
N ALA A 35 -18.66 23.53 -12.30
CA ALA A 35 -19.46 22.33 -12.55
C ALA A 35 -20.47 22.52 -13.69
N ARG A 36 -21.02 23.73 -13.86
CA ARG A 36 -21.96 24.05 -14.94
C ARG A 36 -21.30 24.31 -16.29
N THR A 37 -20.16 25.01 -16.31
CA THR A 37 -19.50 25.40 -17.58
C THR A 37 -18.54 24.34 -18.11
N GLY A 38 -18.03 23.45 -17.25
CA GLY A 38 -17.01 22.46 -17.62
C GLY A 38 -15.65 23.08 -17.96
N GLU A 39 -15.44 24.37 -17.66
CA GLU A 39 -14.16 25.04 -17.90
C GLU A 39 -13.16 24.73 -16.78
N GLU A 40 -12.31 23.73 -16.98
CA GLU A 40 -11.24 23.33 -16.05
C GLU A 40 -10.00 24.23 -16.10
N ASN A 41 -10.16 25.55 -16.26
CA ASN A 41 -9.05 26.50 -16.31
C ASN A 41 -8.51 26.87 -14.90
N TYR A 42 -8.33 25.87 -14.03
CA TYR A 42 -7.84 26.06 -12.67
C TYR A 42 -6.44 26.67 -12.61
N SER A 43 -5.62 26.51 -13.65
CA SER A 43 -4.23 26.99 -13.69
C SER A 43 -4.10 28.52 -13.69
N ARG A 44 -5.13 29.24 -14.18
CA ARG A 44 -5.09 30.70 -14.35
C ARG A 44 -5.78 31.48 -13.23
N LYS A 45 -6.58 30.80 -12.41
CA LYS A 45 -7.33 31.47 -11.35
C LYS A 45 -6.44 31.75 -10.14
N PRO A 46 -6.62 32.83 -9.38
CA PRO A 46 -5.93 33.00 -8.11
C PRO A 46 -6.25 31.84 -7.15
N ILE A 47 -5.28 31.47 -6.31
CA ILE A 47 -5.44 30.45 -5.27
C ILE A 47 -6.42 30.98 -4.22
N PRO A 48 -7.54 30.30 -3.95
CA PRO A 48 -8.49 30.74 -2.94
C PRO A 48 -7.91 30.58 -1.52
N VAL A 49 -8.04 31.62 -0.70
CA VAL A 49 -7.63 31.64 0.70
C VAL A 49 -8.88 31.82 1.57
N LEU A 50 -9.28 30.75 2.25
CA LEU A 50 -10.50 30.69 3.05
C LEU A 50 -10.18 30.86 4.53
N LEU A 51 -10.38 32.06 5.05
CA LEU A 51 -10.14 32.40 6.45
C LEU A 51 -11.33 31.99 7.32
N LYS A 52 -11.04 31.49 8.53
CA LYS A 52 -12.05 31.35 9.60
C LYS A 52 -12.47 32.71 10.14
N ALA A 53 -13.62 32.75 10.81
CA ALA A 53 -14.07 33.96 11.50
C ALA A 53 -13.02 34.41 12.53
N GLY A 54 -12.46 35.60 12.32
CA GLY A 54 -11.40 36.18 13.16
C GLY A 54 -9.98 35.69 12.88
N GLU A 55 -9.78 34.81 11.89
CA GLU A 55 -8.46 34.33 11.52
C GLU A 55 -7.74 35.31 10.59
N THR A 56 -6.46 35.53 10.87
CA THR A 56 -5.55 36.34 10.05
C THR A 56 -4.87 35.52 8.95
N VAL A 57 -4.29 36.19 7.95
CA VAL A 57 -3.57 35.50 6.86
C VAL A 57 -2.36 34.73 7.38
N ASP A 58 -1.65 35.27 8.38
CA ASP A 58 -0.48 34.60 8.97
C ASP A 58 -0.87 33.29 9.70
N GLU A 59 -2.02 33.29 10.39
CA GLU A 59 -2.56 32.09 11.03
C GLU A 59 -2.97 31.01 10.01
N TYR A 60 -3.50 31.44 8.85
CA TYR A 60 -3.79 30.56 7.73
C TYR A 60 -2.52 29.92 7.16
N GLU A 61 -1.45 30.70 6.92
CA GLU A 61 -0.16 30.19 6.46
C GLU A 61 0.45 29.21 7.47
N LEU A 62 0.38 29.53 8.77
CA LEU A 62 0.84 28.62 9.83
C LEU A 62 0.01 27.31 9.86
N ALA A 63 -1.28 27.36 9.56
CA ALA A 63 -2.13 26.18 9.44
C ALA A 63 -1.76 25.33 8.22
N PHE A 64 -1.42 25.97 7.10
CA PHE A 64 -0.91 25.32 5.89
C PHE A 64 0.42 24.59 6.16
N GLU A 65 1.39 25.25 6.78
CA GLU A 65 2.69 24.66 7.15
C GLU A 65 2.52 23.45 8.09
N ARG A 66 1.65 23.57 9.11
CA ARG A 66 1.30 22.46 10.01
C ARG A 66 0.69 21.28 9.27
N ARG A 67 -0.09 21.51 8.21
CA ARG A 67 -0.63 20.43 7.36
C ARG A 67 0.47 19.74 6.56
N LEU A 68 1.38 20.50 5.94
CA LEU A 68 2.51 19.92 5.20
C LEU A 68 3.38 19.04 6.11
N LYS A 69 3.71 19.53 7.31
CA LYS A 69 4.46 18.78 8.31
C LYS A 69 3.78 17.46 8.70
N ARG A 70 2.46 17.46 8.90
CA ARG A 70 1.69 16.23 9.19
C ARG A 70 1.74 15.20 8.05
N ARG A 71 1.95 15.65 6.82
CA ARG A 71 2.12 14.78 5.65
C ARG A 71 3.59 14.43 5.37
N ASN A 72 4.50 14.83 6.26
CA ASN A 72 5.95 14.70 6.09
C ASN A 72 6.45 15.32 4.77
N VAL A 73 5.85 16.45 4.37
CA VAL A 73 6.25 17.23 3.19
C VAL A 73 7.07 18.43 3.67
N ASP A 74 8.31 18.52 3.20
CA ASP A 74 9.18 19.66 3.49
C ASP A 74 8.69 20.94 2.78
N LEU A 75 8.59 22.03 3.53
CA LEU A 75 8.13 23.32 3.01
C LEU A 75 9.15 23.93 2.02
N GLY A 76 10.45 23.69 2.24
CA GLY A 76 11.50 24.15 1.34
C GLY A 76 11.34 23.57 -0.06
N LEU A 77 11.18 22.24 -0.15
CA LEU A 77 10.92 21.53 -1.41
C LEU A 77 9.67 22.05 -2.14
N VAL A 78 8.60 22.34 -1.40
CA VAL A 78 7.35 22.86 -1.99
C VAL A 78 7.57 24.25 -2.57
N ARG A 79 8.25 25.16 -1.84
CA ARG A 79 8.55 26.53 -2.30
C ARG A 79 9.45 26.60 -3.53
N HIS A 80 10.31 25.60 -3.74
CA HIS A 80 11.14 25.53 -4.95
C HIS A 80 10.35 25.15 -6.22
N GLY A 81 9.13 24.62 -6.08
CA GLY A 81 8.28 24.24 -7.20
C GLY A 81 6.93 24.96 -7.18
N PRO A 82 6.75 26.11 -7.85
CA PRO A 82 5.52 26.91 -7.77
C PRO A 82 4.26 26.14 -8.22
N MET A 83 4.38 25.24 -9.19
CA MET A 83 3.27 24.36 -9.58
C MET A 83 2.92 23.33 -8.50
N VAL A 84 3.91 22.83 -7.77
CA VAL A 84 3.73 21.87 -6.68
C VAL A 84 3.11 22.58 -5.48
N GLU A 85 3.65 23.75 -5.10
CA GLU A 85 3.08 24.61 -4.07
C GLU A 85 1.63 24.98 -4.36
N ARG A 86 1.34 25.41 -5.59
CA ARG A 86 -0.02 25.73 -6.01
C ARG A 86 -0.98 24.55 -5.79
N ARG A 87 -0.59 23.32 -6.15
CA ARG A 87 -1.42 22.13 -5.92
C ARG A 87 -1.68 21.88 -4.43
N PHE A 88 -0.65 22.00 -3.60
CA PHE A 88 -0.82 21.84 -2.15
C PHE A 88 -1.72 22.93 -1.55
N ARG A 89 -1.60 24.18 -2.01
CA ARG A 89 -2.44 25.28 -1.56
C ARG A 89 -3.90 25.11 -2.00
N MET A 90 -4.15 24.64 -3.23
CA MET A 90 -5.50 24.31 -3.71
C MET A 90 -6.14 23.18 -2.87
N ASP A 91 -5.42 22.07 -2.65
CA ASP A 91 -5.89 20.96 -1.80
C ASP A 91 -6.12 21.42 -0.34
N PHE A 92 -5.32 22.37 0.14
CA PHE A 92 -5.54 22.98 1.45
C PHE A 92 -6.82 23.82 1.49
N ALA A 93 -7.04 24.67 0.48
CA ALA A 93 -8.24 25.48 0.36
C ALA A 93 -9.51 24.63 0.26
N GLU A 94 -9.52 23.58 -0.56
CA GLU A 94 -10.66 22.64 -0.66
C GLU A 94 -10.99 22.02 0.69
N SER A 95 -9.97 21.52 1.39
CA SER A 95 -10.15 20.98 2.74
C SER A 95 -10.62 22.02 3.74
N ARG A 96 -10.25 23.29 3.56
CA ARG A 96 -10.70 24.39 4.41
C ARG A 96 -12.16 24.74 4.13
N ALA A 97 -12.58 24.72 2.87
CA ALA A 97 -13.98 24.87 2.49
C ALA A 97 -14.84 23.79 3.17
N TRP A 98 -14.40 22.53 3.13
CA TRP A 98 -15.07 21.43 3.83
C TRP A 98 -15.16 21.64 5.34
N GLU A 99 -14.09 22.13 5.97
CA GLU A 99 -14.10 22.45 7.40
C GLU A 99 -15.11 23.55 7.74
N LEU A 100 -15.11 24.64 6.96
CA LEU A 100 -16.02 25.76 7.18
C LEU A 100 -17.48 25.37 6.95
N ARG A 101 -17.79 24.54 5.94
CA ARG A 101 -19.14 23.97 5.73
C ARG A 101 -19.64 23.24 6.97
N ARG A 102 -18.79 22.40 7.57
CA ARG A 102 -19.15 21.66 8.79
C ARG A 102 -19.43 22.60 9.96
N ILE A 103 -18.62 23.65 10.13
CA ILE A 103 -18.84 24.65 11.18
C ILE A 103 -20.17 25.39 10.94
N GLN A 104 -20.47 25.79 9.71
CA GLN A 104 -21.71 26.49 9.35
C GLN A 104 -22.95 25.61 9.60
N LEU A 105 -22.88 24.32 9.25
CA LEU A 105 -23.94 23.35 9.56
C LEU A 105 -24.11 23.19 11.08
N ALA A 106 -23.03 23.02 11.83
CA ALA A 106 -23.11 22.91 13.29
C ALA A 106 -23.72 24.17 13.95
N GLN A 107 -23.46 25.35 13.39
CA GLN A 107 -24.04 26.61 13.85
C GLN A 107 -25.54 26.73 13.52
N SER A 108 -25.97 26.31 12.33
CA SER A 108 -27.39 26.36 11.95
C SER A 108 -28.27 25.46 12.82
N PHE A 109 -27.73 24.35 13.33
CA PHE A 109 -28.45 23.51 14.29
C PHE A 109 -28.62 24.14 15.67
N ARG A 110 -27.67 24.98 16.12
CA ARG A 110 -27.74 25.61 17.45
C ARG A 110 -28.75 26.76 17.50
N THR A 111 -28.90 27.52 16.43
CA THR A 111 -29.81 28.69 16.40
C THR A 111 -31.29 28.28 16.44
N VAL A 112 -31.64 27.08 15.98
CA VAL A 112 -33.03 26.57 16.02
C VAL A 112 -33.44 26.13 17.43
N ALA A 113 -32.48 25.77 18.30
CA ALA A 113 -32.78 25.17 19.61
C ALA A 113 -33.05 26.19 20.73
N VAL A 114 -32.79 27.49 20.53
CA VAL A 114 -32.74 28.48 21.63
C VAL A 114 -33.76 29.61 21.50
N SER A 115 -34.66 29.60 20.52
CA SER A 115 -35.76 30.59 20.49
C SER A 115 -36.75 30.31 21.61
N PRO A 116 -36.75 31.07 22.73
CA PRO A 116 -37.73 30.90 23.79
C PRO A 116 -39.02 31.53 23.28
N SER A 117 -40.01 30.72 22.95
CA SER A 117 -41.33 31.20 22.56
C SER A 117 -42.00 31.88 23.76
N SER A 118 -41.79 33.19 23.90
CA SER A 118 -42.68 34.05 24.68
C SER A 118 -43.87 34.38 23.80
N ASP A 119 -45.05 33.91 24.23
CA ASP A 119 -46.37 34.38 23.85
C ASP A 119 -46.79 34.31 22.37
N ARG A 120 -47.52 33.26 22.01
CA ARG A 120 -48.98 33.39 21.90
C ARG A 120 -49.68 32.06 21.61
N GLN A 121 -50.57 31.78 22.54
CA GLN A 121 -51.58 30.76 22.59
C GLN A 121 -52.53 30.87 21.38
N HIS A 122 -52.30 30.08 20.35
CA HIS A 122 -53.34 29.72 19.39
C HIS A 122 -53.24 28.22 19.09
N CYS A 123 -54.27 27.52 19.54
CA CYS A 123 -54.48 26.10 19.36
C CYS A 123 -54.60 25.76 17.87
N PHE A 124 -53.56 25.17 17.30
CA PHE A 124 -53.72 24.24 16.19
C PHE A 124 -53.25 22.87 16.65
N HIS A 125 -54.19 21.94 16.62
CA HIS A 125 -54.01 20.55 16.98
C HIS A 125 -52.99 19.86 16.05
N HIS A 126 -52.06 19.14 16.67
CA HIS A 126 -51.32 17.98 16.14
C HIS A 126 -50.56 18.14 14.82
N GLU A 127 -49.43 18.84 14.86
CA GLU A 127 -48.21 18.32 14.24
C GLU A 127 -47.08 18.48 15.26
N GLY A 128 -46.63 17.35 15.83
CA GLY A 128 -45.49 17.34 16.75
C GLY A 128 -44.25 17.94 16.09
N PRO A 129 -43.25 18.38 16.88
CA PRO A 129 -42.05 19.02 16.34
C PRO A 129 -41.46 18.10 15.28
N LYS A 130 -41.52 18.53 14.01
CA LYS A 130 -40.86 17.86 12.90
C LYS A 130 -39.37 17.95 13.20
N HIS A 131 -38.87 16.96 13.92
CA HIS A 131 -37.46 16.59 14.00
C HIS A 131 -36.92 16.78 12.59
N TRP A 132 -36.03 17.76 12.41
CA TRP A 132 -35.40 18.20 11.16
C TRP A 132 -35.07 16.99 10.30
N ALA A 133 -36.06 16.56 9.51
CA ALA A 133 -35.94 15.35 8.72
C ALA A 133 -35.04 15.78 7.60
N TYR A 134 -33.79 15.32 7.62
CA TYR A 134 -32.84 15.44 6.53
C TYR A 134 -33.59 15.45 5.20
N HIS A 135 -33.70 16.63 4.57
CA HIS A 135 -34.31 16.82 3.25
C HIS A 135 -33.29 16.52 2.15
N GLY A 136 -32.22 15.78 2.46
CA GLY A 136 -31.37 15.25 1.41
C GLY A 136 -32.19 14.31 0.53
N ILE A 137 -31.75 14.19 -0.72
CA ILE A 137 -32.42 13.43 -1.79
C ILE A 137 -32.66 11.95 -1.39
N ARG A 138 -32.01 11.47 -0.32
CA ARG A 138 -31.97 10.07 0.11
C ARG A 138 -32.36 9.93 1.58
N SER A 139 -33.10 8.88 1.90
CA SER A 139 -33.51 8.61 3.29
C SER A 139 -32.33 8.16 4.16
N ARG A 140 -32.35 8.45 5.48
CA ARG A 140 -31.34 7.94 6.44
C ARG A 140 -31.19 6.41 6.37
N ARG A 141 -32.32 5.69 6.19
CA ARG A 141 -32.33 4.24 6.02
C ARG A 141 -31.53 3.77 4.80
N GLU A 142 -31.57 4.52 3.70
CA GLU A 142 -30.78 4.22 2.50
C GLU A 142 -29.30 4.54 2.72
N LEU A 143 -28.99 5.69 3.33
CA LEU A 143 -27.61 6.11 3.60
C LEU A 143 -26.87 5.12 4.51
N LEU A 144 -27.56 4.58 5.50
CA LEU A 144 -26.98 3.68 6.52
C LEU A 144 -27.28 2.20 6.28
N GLN A 145 -27.86 1.85 5.13
CA GLN A 145 -28.09 0.45 4.80
C GLN A 145 -26.73 -0.26 4.74
N THR A 146 -26.57 -1.36 5.46
CA THR A 146 -25.33 -2.16 5.48
C THR A 146 -25.52 -3.48 4.72
N ASN A 147 -24.42 -4.04 4.21
CA ASN A 147 -24.37 -5.39 3.65
C ASN A 147 -23.04 -6.06 4.00
N GLU A 148 -23.06 -7.30 4.44
CA GLU A 148 -21.85 -8.06 4.75
C GLU A 148 -21.25 -8.66 3.49
N VAL A 149 -19.94 -8.50 3.30
CA VAL A 149 -19.20 -9.04 2.15
C VAL A 149 -17.84 -9.56 2.66
N PRO A 150 -17.37 -10.73 2.20
CA PRO A 150 -16.03 -11.21 2.55
C PRO A 150 -14.95 -10.26 2.00
N ALA A 151 -13.83 -10.13 2.72
CA ALA A 151 -12.75 -9.20 2.37
C ALA A 151 -12.28 -9.33 0.91
N ASN A 152 -12.15 -10.57 0.43
CA ASN A 152 -11.70 -10.88 -0.93
C ASN A 152 -12.64 -10.30 -1.99
N GLU A 153 -13.95 -10.40 -1.75
CA GLU A 153 -14.97 -9.90 -2.68
C GLU A 153 -15.05 -8.37 -2.63
N PHE A 154 -14.92 -7.78 -1.44
CA PHE A 154 -14.85 -6.33 -1.30
C PHE A 154 -13.65 -5.73 -2.05
N ILE A 155 -12.47 -6.37 -1.98
CA ILE A 155 -11.27 -5.93 -2.72
C ILE A 155 -11.56 -5.90 -4.22
N VAL A 156 -12.04 -7.01 -4.77
CA VAL A 156 -12.37 -7.11 -6.21
C VAL A 156 -13.42 -6.08 -6.60
N ASP A 157 -14.44 -5.86 -5.76
CA ASP A 157 -15.48 -4.87 -6.03
C ASP A 157 -14.96 -3.44 -5.98
N ALA A 158 -14.14 -3.11 -4.97
CA ALA A 158 -13.54 -1.80 -4.79
C ALA A 158 -12.52 -1.47 -5.91
N GLU A 159 -11.76 -2.44 -6.39
CA GLU A 159 -10.85 -2.27 -7.53
C GLU A 159 -11.60 -2.01 -8.84
N ASN A 160 -12.71 -2.75 -9.07
CA ASN A 160 -13.46 -2.64 -10.31
C ASN A 160 -14.38 -1.42 -10.36
N ARG A 161 -14.92 -0.98 -9.21
CA ARG A 161 -16.01 0.01 -9.17
C ARG A 161 -15.76 1.16 -8.19
N GLY A 162 -14.65 1.17 -7.47
CA GLY A 162 -14.37 2.12 -6.40
C GLY A 162 -15.12 1.80 -5.09
N PRO A 163 -14.75 2.45 -3.98
CA PRO A 163 -15.27 2.17 -2.64
C PRO A 163 -16.77 2.50 -2.47
N ASN A 164 -17.34 3.32 -3.35
CA ASN A 164 -18.77 3.64 -3.37
C ASN A 164 -19.56 2.84 -4.42
N GLY A 165 -18.86 1.99 -5.19
CA GLY A 165 -19.42 1.36 -6.37
C GLY A 165 -19.76 2.37 -7.48
N SER A 166 -20.34 1.85 -8.57
CA SER A 166 -20.85 2.69 -9.66
C SER A 166 -22.09 3.46 -9.19
N MET A 167 -22.02 4.79 -9.24
CA MET A 167 -23.16 5.67 -8.92
C MET A 167 -23.82 6.13 -10.20
N PHE A 168 -25.02 5.61 -10.49
CA PHE A 168 -25.88 6.14 -11.55
C PHE A 168 -26.84 7.18 -10.96
N ALA A 169 -27.06 8.29 -11.68
CA ALA A 169 -28.03 9.29 -11.28
C ALA A 169 -29.43 8.65 -11.11
N GLY A 170 -30.05 8.87 -9.95
CA GLY A 170 -31.36 8.28 -9.59
C GLY A 170 -31.32 6.83 -9.08
N ALA A 171 -30.18 6.14 -9.13
CA ALA A 171 -30.06 4.82 -8.51
C ALA A 171 -29.91 4.93 -6.98
N LYS A 172 -30.47 3.95 -6.25
CA LYS A 172 -30.26 3.82 -4.79
C LYS A 172 -28.77 3.64 -4.49
N LEU A 173 -28.31 4.21 -3.38
CA LEU A 173 -26.94 3.97 -2.95
C LEU A 173 -26.73 2.49 -2.64
N LYS A 174 -25.55 1.98 -3.01
CA LYS A 174 -25.11 0.66 -2.58
C LYS A 174 -25.06 0.62 -1.05
N PRO A 175 -25.50 -0.44 -0.38
CA PRO A 175 -25.30 -0.57 1.06
C PRO A 175 -23.83 -0.44 1.46
N ILE A 176 -23.56 0.19 2.60
CA ILE A 176 -22.25 0.24 3.25
C ILE A 176 -21.77 -1.19 3.44
N THR A 177 -20.66 -1.53 2.81
CA THR A 177 -20.13 -2.88 2.89
C THR A 177 -19.47 -3.09 4.25
N VAL A 178 -19.81 -4.15 4.97
CA VAL A 178 -19.17 -4.53 6.23
C VAL A 178 -18.23 -5.71 5.95
N VAL A 179 -16.92 -5.49 6.06
CA VAL A 179 -15.91 -6.52 5.82
C VAL A 179 -15.61 -7.28 7.10
N ARG A 180 -16.10 -8.52 7.16
CA ARG A 180 -15.88 -9.43 8.27
C ARG A 180 -14.60 -10.24 8.06
N ARG A 181 -13.74 -10.29 9.08
CA ARG A 181 -12.57 -11.18 9.05
C ARG A 181 -13.00 -12.62 9.31
N PRO A 182 -12.27 -13.61 8.76
CA PRO A 182 -12.49 -15.01 9.15
C PRO A 182 -12.37 -15.14 10.68
N ARG A 183 -13.38 -15.73 11.32
CA ARG A 183 -13.46 -16.01 12.78
C ARG A 183 -13.69 -14.82 13.72
N GLU A 184 -14.02 -13.64 13.21
CA GLU A 184 -14.37 -12.50 14.06
C GLU A 184 -15.85 -12.53 14.48
N PRO A 185 -16.17 -12.41 15.79
CA PRO A 185 -17.55 -12.35 16.26
C PRO A 185 -18.20 -11.00 15.92
N PHE A 186 -19.52 -10.99 15.68
CA PHE A 186 -20.24 -9.78 15.26
C PHE A 186 -20.13 -8.62 16.26
N LEU A 187 -20.16 -8.94 17.56
CA LEU A 187 -20.08 -7.96 18.65
C LEU A 187 -18.74 -7.20 18.70
N SER A 188 -17.68 -7.68 18.05
CA SER A 188 -16.40 -6.96 18.02
C SER A 188 -16.34 -5.89 16.93
N LEU A 189 -17.25 -5.88 15.95
CA LEU A 189 -17.17 -4.94 14.84
C LEU A 189 -17.50 -3.50 15.29
N GLU A 190 -18.55 -3.33 16.07
CA GLU A 190 -18.95 -2.00 16.58
C GLU A 190 -17.87 -1.42 17.50
N GLY A 191 -17.35 -2.21 18.44
CA GLY A 191 -16.26 -1.78 19.32
C GLY A 191 -14.91 -1.60 18.61
N THR A 192 -14.67 -2.23 17.44
CA THR A 192 -13.49 -1.91 16.62
C THR A 192 -13.71 -0.64 15.79
N PHE A 193 -14.94 -0.39 15.35
CA PHE A 193 -15.30 0.84 14.66
C PHE A 193 -15.20 2.06 15.57
N GLU A 194 -15.71 1.99 16.80
CA GLU A 194 -15.59 3.07 17.79
C GLU A 194 -14.13 3.41 18.12
N ARG A 195 -13.28 2.39 18.30
CA ARG A 195 -11.84 2.60 18.50
C ARG A 195 -11.18 3.25 17.28
N TRP A 196 -11.58 2.85 16.08
CA TRP A 196 -11.10 3.48 14.85
C TRP A 196 -11.58 4.94 14.74
N LEU A 197 -12.83 5.24 15.10
CA LEU A 197 -13.34 6.62 15.14
C LEU A 197 -12.58 7.48 16.15
N ALA A 198 -12.29 6.94 17.34
CA ALA A 198 -11.47 7.61 18.35
C ALA A 198 -10.08 7.97 17.81
N SER A 199 -9.46 7.09 16.99
CA SER A 199 -8.18 7.40 16.32
C SER A 199 -8.25 8.53 15.28
N LYS A 200 -9.46 8.94 14.89
CA LYS A 200 -9.74 10.06 13.97
C LYS A 200 -10.22 11.32 14.68
N ASP A 201 -10.24 11.32 16.02
CA ASP A 201 -10.84 12.38 16.84
C ASP A 201 -12.32 12.63 16.49
N VAL A 202 -13.05 11.57 16.11
CA VAL A 202 -14.48 11.61 15.78
C VAL A 202 -15.26 10.75 16.76
N THR A 203 -16.37 11.27 17.26
CA THR A 203 -17.28 10.56 18.17
C THR A 203 -18.53 10.09 17.44
N LEU A 204 -19.18 9.02 17.91
CA LEU A 204 -20.44 8.53 17.33
C LEU A 204 -21.54 9.60 17.31
N SER A 205 -21.60 10.43 18.36
CA SER A 205 -22.58 11.52 18.44
C SER A 205 -22.34 12.62 17.39
N GLN A 206 -21.09 12.88 17.00
CA GLN A 206 -20.77 13.79 15.90
C GLN A 206 -21.21 13.22 14.54
N LEU A 207 -21.08 11.90 14.33
CA LEU A 207 -21.55 11.26 13.10
C LEU A 207 -23.07 11.32 12.96
N GLN A 208 -23.81 11.10 14.05
CA GLN A 208 -25.28 11.14 14.03
C GLN A 208 -25.86 12.51 13.62
N GLN A 209 -25.05 13.57 13.68
CA GLN A 209 -25.43 14.93 13.28
C GLN A 209 -25.27 15.16 11.76
N ASP A 210 -24.45 14.35 11.08
CA ASP A 210 -24.16 14.49 9.66
C ASP A 210 -24.26 13.12 8.97
N LEU A 211 -25.39 12.86 8.31
CA LEU A 211 -25.68 11.56 7.70
C LEU A 211 -24.71 11.19 6.57
N GLU A 212 -24.10 12.17 5.90
CA GLU A 212 -23.11 11.89 4.86
C GLU A 212 -21.80 11.44 5.48
N GLU A 213 -21.36 12.10 6.56
CA GLU A 213 -20.19 11.67 7.32
C GLU A 213 -20.44 10.35 8.08
N GLU A 214 -21.64 10.14 8.61
CA GLU A 214 -22.11 8.88 9.22
C GLU A 214 -21.99 7.72 8.24
N ARG A 215 -22.10 7.98 6.94
CA ARG A 215 -21.89 6.99 5.88
C ARG A 215 -20.43 6.89 5.43
N ARG A 216 -19.73 8.02 5.32
CA ARG A 216 -18.33 8.09 4.85
C ARG A 216 -17.36 7.38 5.79
N HIS A 217 -17.55 7.54 7.10
CA HIS A 217 -16.67 6.95 8.10
C HIS A 217 -16.68 5.42 8.09
N PRO A 218 -17.85 4.74 8.06
CA PRO A 218 -17.91 3.30 7.84
C PRO A 218 -17.20 2.85 6.55
N HIS A 219 -17.34 3.56 5.43
CA HIS A 219 -16.61 3.22 4.20
C HIS A 219 -15.08 3.32 4.39
N GLY A 220 -14.61 4.37 5.05
CA GLY A 220 -13.19 4.55 5.38
C GLY A 220 -12.66 3.48 6.34
N PHE A 221 -13.47 3.08 7.32
CA PHE A 221 -13.17 1.99 8.24
C PHE A 221 -13.01 0.66 7.52
N VAL A 222 -13.94 0.36 6.61
CA VAL A 222 -13.94 -0.88 5.83
C VAL A 222 -12.73 -0.96 4.92
N HIS A 223 -12.36 0.14 4.28
CA HIS A 223 -11.14 0.23 3.49
C HIS A 223 -9.89 0.00 4.35
N SER A 224 -9.80 0.67 5.50
CA SER A 224 -8.68 0.50 6.45
C SER A 224 -8.54 -0.96 6.90
N ARG A 225 -9.66 -1.61 7.23
CA ARG A 225 -9.68 -3.02 7.65
C ARG A 225 -9.29 -3.99 6.55
N THR A 226 -9.65 -3.67 5.31
CA THR A 226 -9.32 -4.46 4.13
C THR A 226 -7.83 -4.41 3.85
N LEU A 227 -7.22 -3.23 3.90
CA LEU A 227 -5.77 -3.08 3.77
C LEU A 227 -5.01 -3.87 4.83
N GLU A 228 -5.43 -3.78 6.08
CA GLU A 228 -4.82 -4.55 7.17
C GLU A 228 -5.00 -6.07 6.96
N TYR A 229 -6.13 -6.51 6.41
CA TYR A 229 -6.33 -7.92 6.04
C TYR A 229 -5.35 -8.37 4.95
N ILE A 230 -5.22 -7.60 3.86
CA ILE A 230 -4.26 -7.89 2.78
C ILE A 230 -2.85 -7.99 3.36
N GLN A 231 -2.44 -6.99 4.14
CA GLN A 231 -1.11 -6.96 4.76
C GLN A 231 -0.85 -8.22 5.60
N ARG A 232 -1.76 -8.58 6.50
CA ARG A 232 -1.63 -9.81 7.31
C ARG A 232 -1.56 -11.07 6.45
N THR A 233 -2.35 -11.16 5.38
CA THR A 233 -2.30 -12.33 4.49
C THR A 233 -0.98 -12.46 3.72
N HIS A 234 -0.36 -11.33 3.35
CA HIS A 234 0.96 -11.32 2.74
C HIS A 234 2.03 -11.78 3.73
N GLU A 235 2.03 -11.24 4.95
CA GLU A 235 2.97 -11.61 6.01
C GLU A 235 2.90 -13.11 6.35
N HIS A 236 1.70 -13.69 6.39
CA HIS A 236 1.53 -15.12 6.65
C HIS A 236 2.03 -15.98 5.48
N SER A 237 1.88 -15.51 4.25
CA SER A 237 2.37 -16.21 3.05
C SER A 237 3.90 -16.19 2.98
N GLU A 238 4.53 -15.06 3.30
CA GLU A 238 6.00 -14.90 3.32
C GLU A 238 6.65 -15.64 4.50
N SER A 239 6.01 -15.60 5.68
CA SER A 239 6.46 -16.36 6.85
C SER A 239 6.38 -17.87 6.63
N SER A 240 5.41 -18.33 5.83
CA SER A 240 5.30 -19.74 5.45
C SER A 240 6.32 -20.13 4.36
N SER A 241 6.70 -19.21 3.49
CA SER A 241 7.69 -19.43 2.43
C SER A 241 9.14 -19.44 2.96
N SER A 242 9.48 -18.54 3.88
CA SER A 242 10.83 -18.43 4.46
C SER A 242 11.25 -19.63 5.32
N ARG A 243 10.30 -20.26 6.03
CA ARG A 243 10.58 -21.47 6.83
C ARG A 243 10.90 -22.70 6.00
N LEU A 244 10.51 -22.73 4.73
CA LEU A 244 10.81 -23.85 3.82
C LEU A 244 12.13 -23.65 3.04
N SER A 245 12.70 -22.44 3.05
CA SER A 245 13.95 -22.13 2.34
C SER A 245 15.22 -22.33 3.21
N SER A 246 15.07 -22.40 4.53
CA SER A 246 16.23 -22.46 5.46
C SER A 246 16.66 -23.89 5.88
N SER A 247 16.09 -24.94 5.27
CA SER A 247 16.31 -26.33 5.71
C SER A 247 17.39 -27.11 4.96
N ASP A 248 17.90 -26.65 3.80
CA ASP A 248 18.86 -27.43 3.00
C ASP A 248 20.09 -26.63 2.61
N CYS A 249 21.07 -26.55 3.51
CA CYS A 249 22.46 -26.21 3.21
C CYS A 249 23.40 -26.83 4.26
N ARG A 250 23.34 -28.15 4.42
CA ARG A 250 24.42 -28.92 5.07
C ARG A 250 24.56 -30.24 4.34
N MET A 251 25.81 -30.63 4.10
CA MET A 251 26.32 -31.73 3.24
C MET A 251 26.54 -31.23 1.79
N SER A 252 27.73 -31.26 1.18
CA SER A 252 28.86 -32.17 1.37
C SER A 252 30.18 -31.50 0.99
N ARG A 253 31.17 -31.62 1.89
CA ARG A 253 32.59 -31.38 1.61
C ARG A 253 33.11 -32.66 0.94
N GLY A 254 33.10 -32.68 -0.39
CA GLY A 254 33.62 -33.79 -1.19
C GLY A 254 34.82 -33.33 -2.00
N GLN A 255 35.98 -33.93 -1.72
CA GLN A 255 37.22 -33.81 -2.49
C GLN A 255 36.96 -34.14 -3.97
N SER A 256 37.41 -33.29 -4.89
CA SER A 256 37.60 -33.66 -6.29
C SER A 256 38.95 -33.13 -6.75
N SER A 257 39.81 -34.10 -7.03
CA SER A 257 41.17 -34.04 -7.56
C SER A 257 41.10 -34.26 -9.08
N TYR A 258 42.09 -33.74 -9.81
CA TYR A 258 42.32 -33.85 -11.28
C TYR A 258 41.37 -32.98 -12.15
N ASP A 259 41.75 -32.27 -13.20
CA ASP A 259 42.97 -32.23 -14.03
C ASP A 259 43.17 -30.80 -14.58
N GLU A 260 44.40 -30.30 -14.50
CA GLU A 260 44.89 -29.28 -15.42
C GLU A 260 45.21 -29.97 -16.75
N ASP A 261 44.58 -29.55 -17.85
CA ASP A 261 45.31 -29.38 -19.10
C ASP A 261 44.46 -28.71 -20.20
N ARG A 262 45.13 -27.77 -20.87
CA ARG A 262 45.12 -27.58 -22.33
C ARG A 262 43.79 -27.18 -22.97
N TRP A 263 43.71 -25.94 -23.50
CA TRP A 263 43.51 -25.66 -24.93
C TRP A 263 43.84 -24.18 -25.22
N ASP A 264 45.04 -23.99 -25.77
CA ASP A 264 45.43 -22.83 -26.56
C ASP A 264 44.81 -22.95 -27.96
N HIS A 265 44.37 -21.81 -28.53
CA HIS A 265 44.55 -21.40 -29.93
C HIS A 265 43.40 -20.56 -30.55
N LYS A 266 43.85 -19.50 -31.22
CA LYS A 266 43.34 -18.87 -32.47
C LYS A 266 42.36 -17.68 -32.37
N ARG A 267 42.98 -16.50 -32.31
CA ARG A 267 42.61 -15.35 -33.18
C ARG A 267 42.65 -15.75 -34.66
N PRO A 268 41.91 -15.00 -35.50
CA PRO A 268 42.53 -14.48 -36.71
C PRO A 268 42.34 -12.96 -36.85
N ALA A 269 43.43 -12.33 -37.26
CA ALA A 269 43.45 -11.00 -37.87
C ALA A 269 43.54 -11.17 -39.40
N SER A 270 42.80 -10.35 -40.15
CA SER A 270 43.07 -10.00 -41.55
C SER A 270 42.27 -8.72 -41.84
N LEU A 271 42.91 -7.54 -41.96
CA LEU A 271 43.54 -6.98 -43.16
C LEU A 271 42.57 -6.75 -44.33
N GLY A 272 42.44 -5.48 -44.71
CA GLY A 272 41.83 -5.05 -45.97
C GLY A 272 41.64 -3.53 -46.05
N PRO A 273 42.50 -2.78 -46.79
CA PRO A 273 42.45 -1.33 -46.89
C PRO A 273 41.57 -0.87 -48.08
N GLY A 274 40.76 0.17 -47.88
CA GLY A 274 39.89 0.75 -48.90
C GLY A 274 40.02 2.26 -48.95
N ARG A 275 40.87 2.73 -49.86
CA ARG A 275 41.13 4.12 -50.25
C ARG A 275 39.97 4.63 -51.12
N PHE A 276 39.32 5.73 -50.78
CA PHE A 276 38.58 6.54 -51.75
C PHE A 276 38.64 8.03 -51.37
N GLU A 277 39.28 8.81 -52.24
CA GLU A 277 39.27 10.27 -52.25
C GLU A 277 37.93 10.78 -52.79
N GLY A 278 37.45 11.90 -52.25
CA GLY A 278 36.26 12.58 -52.75
C GLY A 278 36.06 13.93 -52.08
N ARG A 279 36.78 14.94 -52.55
CA ARG A 279 36.58 16.36 -52.26
C ARG A 279 35.12 16.75 -52.51
N LEU A 280 34.51 17.50 -51.59
CA LEU A 280 33.69 18.68 -51.92
C LEU A 280 33.81 19.72 -50.80
N ASN A 281 34.23 20.92 -51.21
CA ASN A 281 34.33 22.13 -50.41
C ASN A 281 32.94 22.70 -50.13
N GLU A 282 32.58 22.94 -48.86
CA GLU A 282 31.64 24.00 -48.53
C GLU A 282 32.15 24.81 -47.34
N LYS A 283 32.41 26.09 -47.63
CA LYS A 283 32.76 27.13 -46.66
C LYS A 283 31.53 27.44 -45.80
N ARG A 284 31.67 27.34 -44.47
CA ARG A 284 30.77 28.02 -43.51
C ARG A 284 31.58 29.00 -42.65
N PRO A 285 31.01 30.17 -42.32
CA PRO A 285 31.72 31.23 -41.62
C PRO A 285 31.91 30.89 -40.14
N ARG A 286 33.12 31.17 -39.65
CA ARG A 286 33.47 31.19 -38.22
C ARG A 286 32.70 32.31 -37.53
N LEU A 287 31.93 31.96 -36.51
CA LEU A 287 31.54 32.87 -35.44
C LEU A 287 32.36 32.47 -34.21
N ASP A 288 33.23 33.36 -33.77
CA ASP A 288 34.01 33.20 -32.56
C ASP A 288 33.08 33.40 -31.36
N LEU A 289 32.77 32.30 -30.66
CA LEU A 289 32.14 32.30 -29.35
C LEU A 289 33.25 32.14 -28.30
N GLU A 290 33.51 33.19 -27.55
CA GLU A 290 34.31 33.10 -26.33
C GLU A 290 33.58 32.22 -25.30
N VAL A 291 34.17 31.07 -25.01
CA VAL A 291 33.70 30.12 -24.00
C VAL A 291 34.21 30.57 -22.64
N SER A 292 33.32 31.11 -21.82
CA SER A 292 33.56 31.31 -20.39
C SER A 292 33.55 29.96 -19.66
N SER A 293 34.53 29.76 -18.77
CA SER A 293 34.83 28.53 -18.04
C SER A 293 33.62 27.90 -17.30
N PRO A 294 33.36 26.57 -17.43
CA PRO A 294 32.17 25.90 -16.89
C PRO A 294 32.35 25.32 -15.47
N GLN A 295 33.21 25.89 -14.62
CA GLN A 295 33.51 25.29 -13.31
C GLN A 295 32.45 25.56 -12.22
N ASN A 296 31.59 26.57 -12.35
CA ASN A 296 30.66 26.96 -11.28
C ASN A 296 29.25 26.34 -11.37
N VAL A 297 28.89 25.64 -12.46
CA VAL A 297 27.54 25.04 -12.60
C VAL A 297 27.51 23.55 -12.20
N VAL A 298 28.67 22.89 -12.19
CA VAL A 298 28.78 21.46 -11.85
C VAL A 298 28.74 21.21 -10.33
N SER A 299 29.15 22.18 -9.51
CA SER A 299 29.06 22.11 -8.05
C SER A 299 27.62 22.06 -7.54
N ASP A 300 26.71 22.81 -8.17
CA ASP A 300 25.32 22.94 -7.70
C ASP A 300 24.43 21.75 -8.06
N ILE A 301 24.77 21.02 -9.13
CA ILE A 301 24.09 19.77 -9.51
C ILE A 301 24.63 18.58 -8.68
N SER A 302 25.92 18.63 -8.29
CA SER A 302 26.52 17.57 -7.48
C SER A 302 26.03 17.57 -6.03
N THR A 303 25.66 18.73 -5.47
CA THR A 303 25.10 18.85 -4.11
C THR A 303 23.63 18.42 -4.05
N THR A 304 22.84 18.71 -5.10
CA THR A 304 21.43 18.28 -5.19
C THR A 304 21.29 16.77 -5.41
N LEU A 305 22.16 16.11 -6.18
CA LEU A 305 22.12 14.64 -6.32
C LEU A 305 22.57 13.89 -5.06
N LYS A 306 23.51 14.45 -4.28
CA LYS A 306 23.92 13.89 -2.99
C LYS A 306 22.81 13.98 -1.93
N GLY A 307 21.98 15.03 -1.98
CA GLY A 307 20.82 15.15 -1.11
C GLY A 307 19.75 14.08 -1.38
N HIS A 308 19.49 13.77 -2.65
CA HIS A 308 18.49 12.76 -3.03
C HIS A 308 18.91 11.31 -2.73
N THR A 309 20.20 11.00 -2.82
CA THR A 309 20.73 9.67 -2.47
C THR A 309 20.70 9.44 -0.96
N PHE A 310 21.04 10.47 -0.16
CA PHE A 310 20.97 10.42 1.30
C PHE A 310 19.53 10.24 1.83
N ASP A 311 18.54 10.92 1.24
CA ASP A 311 17.13 10.79 1.64
C ASP A 311 16.56 9.40 1.31
N LEU A 312 16.99 8.79 0.19
CA LEU A 312 16.58 7.43 -0.15
C LEU A 312 17.22 6.39 0.78
N GLU A 313 18.50 6.52 1.10
CA GLU A 313 19.19 5.67 2.07
C GLU A 313 18.55 5.77 3.46
N GLN A 314 18.18 6.97 3.91
CA GLN A 314 17.53 7.17 5.20
C GLN A 314 16.12 6.55 5.24
N LYS A 315 15.36 6.63 4.13
CA LYS A 315 14.05 5.96 4.00
C LYS A 315 14.18 4.43 4.00
N VAL A 316 15.16 3.89 3.28
CA VAL A 316 15.42 2.44 3.26
C VAL A 316 15.83 1.95 4.65
N MET A 317 16.72 2.66 5.33
CA MET A 317 17.14 2.32 6.69
C MET A 317 15.99 2.44 7.70
N SER A 318 15.11 3.43 7.57
CA SER A 318 13.91 3.55 8.41
C SER A 318 12.91 2.41 8.17
N CYS A 319 12.71 2.00 6.92
CA CYS A 319 11.85 0.85 6.59
C CYS A 319 12.43 -0.46 7.15
N LEU A 320 13.74 -0.68 7.01
CA LEU A 320 14.40 -1.87 7.55
C LEU A 320 14.38 -1.89 9.07
N ALA A 321 14.55 -0.74 9.74
CA ALA A 321 14.42 -0.64 11.19
C ALA A 321 13.00 -0.96 11.65
N GLN A 322 11.97 -0.49 10.93
CA GLN A 322 10.58 -0.80 11.22
C GLN A 322 10.29 -2.29 11.04
N GLN A 323 10.72 -2.89 9.92
CA GLN A 323 10.55 -4.32 9.67
C GLN A 323 11.23 -5.18 10.75
N ASN A 324 12.44 -4.80 11.17
CA ASN A 324 13.13 -5.50 12.26
C ASN A 324 12.37 -5.38 13.59
N SER A 325 11.81 -4.20 13.90
CA SER A 325 10.98 -4.00 15.08
C SER A 325 9.74 -4.89 15.05
N ASP A 326 9.06 -4.98 13.91
CA ASP A 326 7.84 -5.77 13.75
C ASP A 326 8.12 -7.28 13.88
N VAL A 327 9.24 -7.75 13.34
CA VAL A 327 9.70 -9.15 13.49
C VAL A 327 10.03 -9.48 14.94
N VAL A 328 10.70 -8.57 15.66
CA VAL A 328 11.02 -8.76 17.09
C VAL A 328 9.75 -8.84 17.93
N CYS A 329 8.80 -7.91 17.73
CA CYS A 329 7.50 -7.95 18.42
C CYS A 329 6.76 -9.28 18.15
N ARG A 330 6.77 -9.75 16.90
CA ARG A 330 6.11 -11.00 16.55
C ARG A 330 6.78 -12.24 17.16
N LEU A 331 8.10 -12.23 17.28
CA LEU A 331 8.83 -13.29 17.98
C LEU A 331 8.50 -13.31 19.47
N GLU A 332 8.38 -12.14 20.12
CA GLU A 332 7.98 -12.05 21.53
C GLU A 332 6.56 -12.58 21.76
N GLU A 333 5.61 -12.24 20.89
CA GLU A 333 4.24 -12.79 20.93
C GLU A 333 4.24 -14.33 20.82
N LEU A 334 4.97 -14.88 19.86
CA LEU A 334 5.07 -16.34 19.68
C LEU A 334 5.73 -17.03 20.89
N VAL A 335 6.74 -16.39 21.50
CA VAL A 335 7.34 -16.90 22.74
C VAL A 335 6.31 -16.93 23.87
N GLN A 336 5.43 -15.94 23.98
CA GLN A 336 4.36 -15.94 24.97
C GLN A 336 3.28 -17.00 24.68
N GLU A 337 2.89 -17.18 23.41
CA GLU A 337 1.96 -18.25 23.02
C GLU A 337 2.50 -19.64 23.36
N VAL A 338 3.77 -19.91 23.05
CA VAL A 338 4.41 -21.20 23.37
C VAL A 338 4.50 -21.41 24.89
N LYS A 339 4.80 -20.37 25.67
CA LYS A 339 4.75 -20.44 27.14
C LYS A 339 3.34 -20.75 27.64
N GLY A 340 2.31 -20.14 27.07
CA GLY A 340 0.91 -20.42 27.41
C GLY A 340 0.53 -21.88 27.14
N LEU A 341 0.95 -22.43 25.98
CA LEU A 341 0.71 -23.83 25.63
C LEU A 341 1.48 -24.79 26.55
N GLN A 342 2.72 -24.47 26.94
CA GLN A 342 3.48 -25.27 27.90
C GLN A 342 2.83 -25.32 29.29
N ILE A 343 2.22 -24.21 29.74
CA ILE A 343 1.44 -24.18 30.98
C ILE A 343 0.19 -25.06 30.85
N GLY A 344 -0.50 -24.98 29.70
CA GLY A 344 -1.66 -25.83 29.41
C GLY A 344 -1.33 -27.33 29.46
N VAL A 345 -0.20 -27.74 28.89
CA VAL A 345 0.25 -29.15 28.89
C VAL A 345 0.63 -29.62 30.29
N LYS A 346 1.32 -28.80 31.09
CA LYS A 346 1.67 -29.13 32.49
C LYS A 346 0.44 -29.25 33.38
N ASN A 347 -0.59 -28.46 33.14
CA ASN A 347 -1.84 -28.52 33.89
C ASN A 347 -2.69 -29.73 33.47
N ALA A 348 -2.67 -30.10 32.19
CA ALA A 348 -3.34 -31.31 31.71
C ALA A 348 -2.71 -32.60 32.25
N SER A 349 -1.40 -32.60 32.55
CA SER A 349 -0.73 -33.78 33.12
C SER A 349 -0.99 -33.98 34.62
N HIS A 350 -1.46 -32.97 35.36
CA HIS A 350 -1.76 -33.09 36.79
C HIS A 350 -3.23 -33.47 37.07
N GLY A 351 -4.11 -33.41 36.06
CA GLY A 351 -5.54 -33.73 36.20
C GLY A 351 -5.91 -35.20 35.98
N ALA A 352 -4.94 -36.09 35.75
CA ALA A 352 -5.20 -37.50 35.39
C ALA A 352 -4.86 -38.52 36.50
N SER A 353 -4.64 -38.08 37.75
CA SER A 353 -4.29 -38.96 38.87
C SER A 353 -5.19 -38.72 40.08
N ASP A 354 -6.51 -38.82 39.95
CA ASP A 354 -7.35 -39.03 41.14
C ASP A 354 -8.76 -39.59 40.83
N VAL A 355 -8.86 -40.82 40.32
CA VAL A 355 -10.05 -41.68 40.52
C VAL A 355 -9.60 -43.14 40.46
N THR A 356 -9.14 -43.68 41.58
CA THR A 356 -9.23 -45.12 41.86
C THR A 356 -9.91 -45.28 43.21
N ASP A 357 -11.23 -45.45 43.13
CA ASP A 357 -12.07 -45.87 44.25
C ASP A 357 -11.84 -47.38 44.45
N TYR A 358 -11.20 -47.74 45.56
CA TYR A 358 -10.89 -49.12 45.95
C TYR A 358 -11.91 -49.61 46.97
N THR A 359 -12.63 -50.67 46.62
CA THR A 359 -13.39 -51.51 47.54
C THR A 359 -12.43 -52.36 48.37
N GLU A 360 -12.59 -52.30 49.69
CA GLU A 360 -11.83 -53.04 50.70
C GLU A 360 -12.03 -54.57 50.63
N VAL A 361 -10.94 -55.34 50.79
CA VAL A 361 -10.93 -56.64 51.51
C VAL A 361 -9.56 -56.80 52.21
N PRO A 362 -9.49 -57.28 53.46
CA PRO A 362 -8.25 -57.34 54.24
C PRO A 362 -7.58 -58.74 54.19
N ALA A 363 -6.25 -58.78 54.29
CA ALA A 363 -5.50 -59.54 55.32
C ALA A 363 -4.08 -59.95 54.88
N SER A 364 -3.21 -59.96 55.90
CA SER A 364 -2.04 -60.83 56.09
C SER A 364 -0.67 -60.36 55.61
N ALA A 365 0.06 -59.87 56.62
CA ALA A 365 1.51 -59.79 56.81
C ALA A 365 2.40 -60.78 56.05
N ALA A 366 3.53 -60.26 55.52
CA ALA A 366 4.87 -60.83 55.71
C ALA A 366 5.94 -59.77 55.39
N LYS A 367 6.98 -59.72 56.24
CA LYS A 367 8.23 -58.95 56.07
C LYS A 367 9.10 -59.57 54.96
N CYS A 368 9.87 -58.75 54.22
CA CYS A 368 11.34 -58.80 54.16
C CYS A 368 11.91 -57.86 53.09
N ASP A 369 12.87 -57.06 53.54
CA ASP A 369 14.18 -56.71 52.95
C ASP A 369 14.32 -56.13 51.53
N GLN A 370 15.00 -54.96 51.56
CA GLN A 370 15.99 -54.40 50.63
C GLN A 370 16.34 -55.24 49.39
N HIS A 371 16.37 -54.62 48.21
CA HIS A 371 17.54 -54.57 47.31
C HIS A 371 17.30 -53.68 46.07
N ASP A 372 18.32 -52.85 45.82
CA ASP A 372 18.92 -52.46 44.54
C ASP A 372 18.20 -51.65 43.45
N ALA A 373 18.93 -50.59 43.10
CA ALA A 373 18.80 -49.74 41.94
C ALA A 373 18.86 -50.53 40.63
N ALA A 374 17.84 -50.36 39.80
CA ALA A 374 17.92 -50.65 38.37
C ALA A 374 17.31 -49.48 37.60
N ALA A 375 18.07 -48.99 36.63
CA ALA A 375 17.73 -47.89 35.75
C ALA A 375 16.41 -48.17 35.02
N GLU A 376 15.40 -47.36 35.33
CA GLU A 376 14.13 -47.31 34.63
C GLU A 376 14.34 -46.53 33.33
N GLU A 377 14.64 -47.23 32.23
CA GLU A 377 14.47 -46.69 30.88
C GLU A 377 12.99 -46.36 30.69
N ARG A 378 12.66 -45.08 30.90
CA ARG A 378 11.38 -44.50 30.49
C ARG A 378 11.28 -44.58 28.98
N GLU A 379 10.61 -45.62 28.48
CA GLU A 379 10.10 -45.67 27.12
C GLU A 379 9.28 -44.41 26.85
N LEU A 380 9.83 -43.53 26.01
CA LEU A 380 9.15 -42.33 25.56
C LEU A 380 7.87 -42.73 24.81
N PRO A 381 6.74 -42.03 25.05
CA PRO A 381 5.47 -42.38 24.45
C PRO A 381 5.58 -42.35 22.93
N VAL A 382 5.26 -43.49 22.32
CA VAL A 382 5.13 -43.69 20.88
C VAL A 382 4.26 -42.58 20.32
N VAL A 383 4.90 -41.60 19.68
CA VAL A 383 4.24 -40.47 19.05
C VAL A 383 3.30 -41.04 17.98
N SER A 384 2.00 -40.82 18.19
CA SER A 384 0.92 -41.32 17.36
C SER A 384 1.23 -41.23 15.85
N SER A 385 1.25 -42.39 15.21
CA SER A 385 1.42 -42.63 13.76
C SER A 385 0.64 -41.66 12.85
N ALA A 386 -0.47 -41.11 13.35
CA ALA A 386 -1.29 -40.16 12.61
C ALA A 386 -0.57 -38.84 12.26
N ASN A 387 0.35 -38.38 13.11
CA ASN A 387 1.08 -37.13 12.86
C ASN A 387 2.15 -37.33 11.77
N ALA A 388 2.74 -38.52 11.66
CA ALA A 388 3.72 -38.85 10.64
C ALA A 388 3.08 -38.87 9.23
N ASP A 389 1.87 -39.38 9.10
CA ASP A 389 1.14 -39.39 7.83
C ASP A 389 0.75 -37.97 7.37
N ILE A 390 0.37 -37.09 8.30
CA ILE A 390 0.04 -35.69 7.98
C ILE A 390 1.29 -34.94 7.50
N LEU A 391 2.43 -35.13 8.17
CA LEU A 391 3.69 -34.51 7.75
C LEU A 391 4.14 -35.02 6.38
N ARG A 392 4.03 -36.32 6.12
CA ARG A 392 4.36 -36.90 4.81
C ARG A 392 3.47 -36.34 3.68
N VAL A 393 2.16 -36.19 3.93
CA VAL A 393 1.25 -35.59 2.94
C VAL A 393 1.55 -34.10 2.74
N ALA A 394 1.91 -33.37 3.80
CA ALA A 394 2.30 -31.97 3.68
C ALA A 394 3.60 -31.80 2.87
N GLU A 395 4.61 -32.63 3.11
CA GLU A 395 5.86 -32.67 2.33
C GLU A 395 5.60 -32.99 0.86
N GLU A 396 4.74 -33.97 0.56
CA GLU A 396 4.37 -34.32 -0.82
C GLU A 396 3.63 -33.18 -1.53
N ILE A 397 2.74 -32.47 -0.83
CA ILE A 397 2.04 -31.29 -1.37
C ILE A 397 3.01 -30.15 -1.62
N ILE A 398 3.96 -29.89 -0.71
CA ILE A 398 4.99 -28.86 -0.88
C ILE A 398 5.91 -29.22 -2.06
N ALA A 399 6.38 -30.46 -2.14
CA ALA A 399 7.21 -30.94 -3.25
C ALA A 399 6.47 -30.83 -4.61
N LYS A 400 5.19 -31.21 -4.66
CA LYS A 400 4.35 -31.06 -5.85
C LYS A 400 4.07 -29.60 -6.18
N SER A 401 3.86 -28.74 -5.17
CA SER A 401 3.68 -27.29 -5.37
C SER A 401 4.94 -26.67 -5.98
N ASN A 402 6.11 -27.01 -5.43
CA ASN A 402 7.40 -26.52 -5.92
C ASN A 402 7.69 -27.01 -7.35
N ALA A 403 7.36 -28.27 -7.66
CA ALA A 403 7.46 -28.83 -9.02
C ALA A 403 6.46 -28.23 -10.02
N VAL A 404 5.33 -27.68 -9.55
CA VAL A 404 4.34 -26.97 -10.38
C VAL A 404 4.75 -25.51 -10.65
N THR A 405 5.73 -24.96 -9.92
CA THR A 405 6.12 -23.54 -10.02
C THR A 405 7.16 -23.18 -11.06
N THR A 406 7.84 -24.13 -11.70
CA THR A 406 8.84 -23.80 -12.75
C THR A 406 8.31 -24.20 -14.12
N ASP A 407 7.32 -23.44 -14.62
CA ASP A 407 7.01 -23.46 -16.04
C ASP A 407 8.23 -22.87 -16.79
N PRO A 408 8.94 -23.65 -17.63
CA PRO A 408 10.14 -23.19 -18.32
C PRO A 408 9.86 -21.97 -19.23
N ILE A 409 8.61 -21.79 -19.66
CA ILE A 409 8.20 -20.60 -20.41
C ILE A 409 8.17 -19.38 -19.50
N LEU A 410 7.64 -19.53 -18.27
CA LEU A 410 7.57 -18.45 -17.28
C LEU A 410 8.96 -18.02 -16.83
N GLU A 411 9.86 -18.97 -16.61
CA GLU A 411 11.27 -18.70 -16.30
C GLU A 411 11.95 -17.91 -17.41
N LYS A 412 11.83 -18.37 -18.67
CA LYS A 412 12.39 -17.68 -19.83
C LYS A 412 11.85 -16.26 -20.01
N LEU A 413 10.56 -16.02 -19.75
CA LEU A 413 9.95 -14.70 -19.81
C LEU A 413 10.43 -13.80 -18.66
N THR A 414 10.62 -14.37 -17.48
CA THR A 414 11.16 -13.68 -16.31
C THR A 414 12.60 -13.24 -16.56
N ASP A 415 13.43 -14.10 -17.13
CA ASP A 415 14.82 -13.76 -17.48
C ASP A 415 14.88 -12.69 -18.58
N LYS A 416 13.98 -12.75 -19.57
CA LYS A 416 13.85 -11.71 -20.60
C LYS A 416 13.49 -10.36 -19.98
N TYR A 417 12.58 -10.33 -19.01
CA TYR A 417 12.22 -9.09 -18.29
C TYR A 417 13.42 -8.55 -17.49
N LYS A 418 14.09 -9.40 -16.71
CA LYS A 418 15.28 -9.02 -15.92
C LYS A 418 16.38 -8.45 -16.82
N HIS A 419 16.67 -9.10 -17.94
CA HIS A 419 17.66 -8.62 -18.90
C HIS A 419 17.40 -7.18 -19.38
N PHE A 420 16.14 -6.82 -19.63
CA PHE A 420 15.79 -5.45 -20.03
C PHE A 420 15.88 -4.46 -18.88
N VAL A 421 15.61 -4.86 -17.63
CA VAL A 421 15.83 -4.02 -16.45
C VAL A 421 17.32 -3.70 -16.30
N ASP A 422 18.18 -4.71 -16.37
CA ASP A 422 19.64 -4.53 -16.26
C ASP A 422 20.19 -3.66 -17.40
N SER A 423 19.68 -3.85 -18.62
CA SER A 423 20.03 -3.03 -19.80
C SER A 423 19.62 -1.56 -19.64
N ILE A 424 18.46 -1.28 -19.03
CA ILE A 424 18.04 0.09 -18.71
C ILE A 424 19.02 0.72 -17.71
N GLU A 425 19.38 -0.02 -16.65
CA GLU A 425 20.30 0.47 -15.62
C GLU A 425 21.67 0.82 -16.19
N VAL A 426 22.25 -0.05 -17.01
CA VAL A 426 23.54 0.22 -17.69
C VAL A 426 23.46 1.46 -18.56
N ASN A 427 22.37 1.66 -19.30
CA ASN A 427 22.17 2.84 -20.13
C ASN A 427 21.97 4.12 -19.32
N GLU A 428 21.28 4.06 -18.18
CA GLU A 428 21.11 5.18 -17.26
C GLU A 428 22.45 5.59 -16.62
N ILE A 429 23.29 4.62 -16.23
CA ILE A 429 24.67 4.88 -15.78
C ILE A 429 25.49 5.57 -16.88
N ALA A 430 25.39 5.09 -18.13
CA ALA A 430 26.08 5.69 -19.27
C ALA A 430 25.60 7.13 -19.54
N LEU A 431 24.30 7.39 -19.43
CA LEU A 431 23.72 8.73 -19.55
C LEU A 431 24.29 9.67 -18.49
N HIS A 432 24.34 9.23 -17.24
CA HIS A 432 24.93 10.00 -16.15
C HIS A 432 26.42 10.32 -16.41
N GLY A 433 27.18 9.37 -16.98
CA GLY A 433 28.56 9.61 -17.42
C GLY A 433 28.66 10.71 -18.47
N GLN A 434 27.85 10.66 -19.52
CA GLN A 434 27.85 11.67 -20.59
C GLN A 434 27.44 13.07 -20.11
N VAL A 435 26.48 13.14 -19.18
CA VAL A 435 26.05 14.39 -18.54
C VAL A 435 27.20 15.01 -17.76
N LYS A 436 27.94 14.21 -16.98
CA LYS A 436 29.13 14.69 -16.24
C LYS A 436 30.24 15.19 -17.16
N GLU A 437 30.41 14.56 -18.33
CA GLU A 437 31.41 14.96 -19.33
C GLU A 437 30.97 16.13 -20.24
N GLY A 438 29.74 16.64 -20.08
CA GLY A 438 29.22 17.73 -20.93
C GLY A 438 29.02 17.35 -22.40
N LYS A 439 28.92 16.05 -22.72
CA LYS A 439 28.77 15.54 -24.10
C LYS A 439 27.32 15.65 -24.59
N VAL A 440 26.87 16.88 -24.87
CA VAL A 440 25.49 17.18 -25.27
C VAL A 440 25.02 16.37 -26.50
N ALA A 441 25.91 16.12 -27.47
CA ALA A 441 25.57 15.38 -28.69
C ALA A 441 25.21 13.90 -28.46
N GLY A 442 25.69 13.28 -27.36
CA GLY A 442 25.41 11.87 -27.05
C GLY A 442 24.12 11.65 -26.24
N ILE A 443 23.73 12.66 -25.44
CA ILE A 443 22.64 12.56 -24.45
C ILE A 443 21.32 12.16 -25.12
N GLN A 444 20.96 12.80 -26.23
CA GLN A 444 19.71 12.52 -26.92
C GLN A 444 19.64 11.08 -27.47
N GLY A 445 20.78 10.55 -27.94
CA GLY A 445 20.89 9.17 -28.41
C GLY A 445 20.68 8.17 -27.29
N THR A 446 21.33 8.40 -26.14
CA THR A 446 21.20 7.53 -24.96
C THR A 446 19.79 7.59 -24.35
N ILE A 447 19.15 8.76 -24.29
CA ILE A 447 17.74 8.87 -23.85
C ILE A 447 16.81 8.05 -24.76
N SER A 448 17.01 8.15 -26.08
CA SER A 448 16.21 7.38 -27.04
C SER A 448 16.42 5.87 -26.89
N ALA A 449 17.64 5.43 -26.60
CA ALA A 449 17.96 4.02 -26.31
C ALA A 449 17.29 3.53 -25.02
N ILE A 450 17.34 4.30 -23.94
CA ILE A 450 16.67 3.99 -22.66
C ILE A 450 15.16 3.83 -22.87
N ASN A 451 14.53 4.77 -23.58
CA ASN A 451 13.09 4.71 -23.83
C ASN A 451 12.69 3.48 -24.65
N LYS A 452 13.50 3.11 -25.65
CA LYS A 452 13.28 1.90 -26.44
C LYS A 452 13.38 0.64 -25.58
N GLU A 453 14.30 0.60 -24.62
CA GLU A 453 14.46 -0.53 -23.72
C GLU A 453 13.33 -0.62 -22.69
N LYS A 454 12.86 0.53 -22.17
CA LYS A 454 11.65 0.61 -21.33
C LYS A 454 10.43 0.03 -22.05
N GLN A 455 10.24 0.37 -23.33
CA GLN A 455 9.17 -0.20 -24.14
C GLN A 455 9.28 -1.73 -24.26
N ARG A 456 10.48 -2.27 -24.50
CA ARG A 456 10.70 -3.73 -24.58
C ARG A 456 10.49 -4.45 -23.25
N ARG A 457 10.88 -3.82 -22.14
CA ARG A 457 10.61 -4.30 -20.78
C ARG A 457 9.11 -4.40 -20.54
N ASP A 458 8.36 -3.39 -20.92
CA ASP A 458 6.91 -3.35 -20.72
C ASP A 458 6.20 -4.41 -21.58
N GLU A 459 6.67 -4.64 -22.81
CA GLU A 459 6.22 -5.75 -23.67
C GLU A 459 6.53 -7.12 -23.04
N ALA A 460 7.75 -7.33 -22.53
CA ALA A 460 8.12 -8.57 -21.84
C ALA A 460 7.30 -8.81 -20.56
N LEU A 461 6.99 -7.75 -19.82
CA LEU A 461 6.12 -7.81 -18.65
C LEU A 461 4.69 -8.20 -19.04
N ALA A 462 4.16 -7.62 -20.12
CA ALA A 462 2.83 -7.98 -20.63
C ALA A 462 2.76 -9.47 -21.04
N ASP A 463 3.79 -9.98 -21.72
CA ASP A 463 3.92 -11.41 -22.06
C ASP A 463 3.95 -12.29 -20.81
N LEU A 464 4.74 -11.91 -19.81
CA LEU A 464 4.86 -12.62 -18.53
C LEU A 464 3.52 -12.70 -17.81
N VAL A 465 2.82 -11.56 -17.71
CA VAL A 465 1.48 -11.49 -17.11
C VAL A 465 0.51 -12.37 -17.92
N ALA A 466 0.47 -12.26 -19.24
CA ALA A 466 -0.40 -13.08 -20.08
C ALA A 466 -0.16 -14.60 -19.88
N CYS A 467 1.11 -15.01 -19.72
CA CYS A 467 1.49 -16.39 -19.42
C CYS A 467 0.94 -16.83 -18.04
N MET A 468 1.17 -16.05 -16.99
CA MET A 468 0.66 -16.34 -15.64
C MET A 468 -0.87 -16.46 -15.60
N TRP A 469 -1.58 -15.59 -16.33
CA TRP A 469 -3.04 -15.60 -16.40
C TRP A 469 -3.58 -16.80 -17.20
N ARG A 470 -2.85 -17.28 -18.23
CA ARG A 470 -3.22 -18.48 -18.99
C ARG A 470 -3.19 -19.73 -18.11
N GLY A 471 -2.23 -19.83 -17.18
CA GLY A 471 -2.15 -20.92 -16.19
C GLY A 471 -3.36 -20.96 -15.26
N ARG A 472 -3.84 -19.80 -14.79
CA ARG A 472 -4.97 -19.70 -13.85
C ARG A 472 -6.32 -20.12 -14.45
N LYS A 473 -6.58 -19.82 -15.74
CA LYS A 473 -7.82 -20.25 -16.42
C LYS A 473 -7.96 -21.79 -16.48
N ARG A 474 -6.85 -22.52 -16.59
CA ARG A 474 -6.87 -24.00 -16.61
C ARG A 474 -7.21 -24.60 -15.25
N ILE A 475 -6.71 -24.00 -14.17
CA ILE A 475 -6.96 -24.48 -12.79
C ILE A 475 -8.42 -24.22 -12.39
N SER A 476 -8.97 -23.06 -12.75
CA SER A 476 -10.38 -22.73 -12.46
C SER A 476 -11.35 -23.71 -13.13
N CYS A 477 -11.15 -24.03 -14.41
CA CYS A 477 -12.01 -24.98 -15.12
C CYS A 477 -11.85 -26.43 -14.62
N ALA A 478 -10.63 -26.88 -14.32
CA ALA A 478 -10.38 -28.24 -13.84
C ALA A 478 -10.98 -28.49 -12.45
N ASN A 479 -10.90 -27.52 -11.54
CA ASN A 479 -11.49 -27.63 -10.20
C ASN A 479 -13.02 -27.54 -10.24
N LEU A 480 -13.59 -26.73 -11.14
CA LEU A 480 -15.03 -26.70 -11.38
C LEU A 480 -15.57 -28.03 -11.94
N LEU A 481 -14.81 -28.71 -12.80
CA LEU A 481 -15.18 -30.03 -13.32
C LEU A 481 -15.06 -31.14 -12.25
N LYS A 482 -14.06 -31.09 -11.36
CA LYS A 482 -13.91 -32.03 -10.24
C LYS A 482 -15.00 -31.86 -9.17
N CYS A 483 -15.41 -30.62 -8.86
CA CYS A 483 -16.53 -30.41 -7.92
C CYS A 483 -17.87 -30.93 -8.45
N LYS A 484 -18.12 -30.88 -9.78
CA LYS A 484 -19.33 -31.43 -10.38
C LYS A 484 -19.39 -32.96 -10.35
N THR A 485 -18.26 -33.65 -10.43
CA THR A 485 -18.21 -35.12 -10.36
C THR A 485 -18.28 -35.64 -8.92
N GLN A 486 -17.74 -34.92 -7.94
CA GLN A 486 -17.92 -35.27 -6.51
C GLN A 486 -19.37 -35.08 -6.04
N ALA A 487 -20.06 -34.02 -6.49
CA ALA A 487 -21.47 -33.80 -6.15
C ALA A 487 -22.45 -34.85 -6.73
N LYS A 488 -22.04 -35.62 -7.74
CA LYS A 488 -22.82 -36.75 -8.28
C LYS A 488 -22.60 -38.06 -7.53
N ARG A 489 -21.49 -38.21 -6.80
CA ARG A 489 -21.18 -39.44 -6.03
C ARG A 489 -21.78 -39.46 -4.63
N THR A 490 -22.13 -38.31 -4.05
CA THR A 490 -22.83 -38.20 -2.76
C THR A 490 -24.36 -38.23 -2.87
N ARG A 491 -24.90 -38.61 -4.04
CA ARG A 491 -26.35 -38.77 -4.30
C ARG A 491 -26.76 -40.19 -4.70
N ILE A 492 -25.89 -41.16 -4.49
CA ILE A 492 -26.19 -42.60 -4.50
C ILE A 492 -25.91 -43.07 -3.09
#